data_AF-A0A7C7QF81-F1
#
_entry.id   AF-A0A7C7QF81-F1
#
_cell.length_a   1.000
_cell.length_b   1.000
_cell.length_c   1.000
_cell.angle_alpha   90.00
_cell.angle_beta   90.00
_cell.angle_gamma   90.00
#
_symmetry.space_group_name_H-M   'P 1'
#
loop_
_entity.id
_entity.type
_entity.pdbx_description
1 polymer ?
#
loop_
_entity_poly.entity_id
_entity_poly.type
_entity_poly.pdbx_seq_one_letter_code
_entity_poly.pdbx_strand_id
1 'polypeptide(L)'
;MPDPVIQVIPCAGDPLADLADSLLNTHRERLPDLSAITVLLPDPSAAPALRRCLLEGARTVGVTALLGPRIRTLRDWAMEHLPAGIRVCDPQRQRLILVAALREHPELVRSANPWALADDLLVLFDELTLNRVELPPDPDDFVRQLEAAYGVEQAGISALGQEATLVFTLWHAWHNQLQGMGLTDGQAAYLLALSRSLDTPREAASLYLAGFTGLKRAETDWLRQLLDTGQARLWLHGQAGALAGPDLP
;
A
#
# COMPACT_ATOMS: atom_id res chain seq x y z
N MET A 1 17.39 14.63 -22.29
CA MET A 1 15.96 14.93 -22.06
C MET A 1 15.65 14.40 -20.67
N PRO A 2 15.07 15.17 -19.74
CA PRO A 2 14.72 14.62 -18.43
C PRO A 2 13.70 13.50 -18.63
N ASP A 3 13.96 12.32 -18.04
CA ASP A 3 13.05 11.19 -18.11
C ASP A 3 11.70 11.57 -17.46
N PRO A 4 10.57 11.17 -18.06
CA PRO A 4 9.26 11.48 -17.52
C PRO A 4 9.07 10.88 -16.13
N VAL A 5 8.44 11.64 -15.24
CA VAL A 5 8.13 11.22 -13.86
C VAL A 5 7.16 10.02 -13.84
N ILE A 6 6.28 9.93 -14.85
CA ILE A 6 5.36 8.81 -15.07
C ILE A 6 5.53 8.32 -16.51
N GLN A 7 5.80 7.04 -16.67
CA GLN A 7 5.91 6.37 -17.97
C GLN A 7 4.77 5.36 -18.12
N VAL A 8 3.97 5.52 -19.18
CA VAL A 8 2.85 4.65 -19.50
C VAL A 8 3.29 3.68 -20.59
N ILE A 9 3.28 2.40 -20.26
CA ILE A 9 3.68 1.31 -21.14
C ILE A 9 2.41 0.70 -21.74
N PRO A 10 2.33 0.54 -23.07
CA PRO A 10 1.22 -0.17 -23.70
C PRO A 10 1.00 -1.55 -23.06
N CYS A 11 -0.23 -2.04 -23.00
CA CYS A 11 -0.52 -3.34 -22.40
C CYS A 11 0.23 -4.52 -23.06
N ALA A 12 0.72 -4.34 -24.29
CA ALA A 12 1.54 -5.31 -25.01
C ALA A 12 3.05 -5.17 -24.75
N GLY A 13 3.50 -4.09 -24.10
CA GLY A 13 4.90 -3.87 -23.72
C GLY A 13 5.25 -4.52 -22.39
N ASP A 14 6.55 -4.64 -22.09
CA ASP A 14 7.04 -5.13 -20.79
C ASP A 14 7.59 -3.95 -19.96
N PRO A 15 6.92 -3.55 -18.86
CA PRO A 15 7.32 -2.40 -18.06
C PRO A 15 8.61 -2.66 -17.30
N LEU A 16 8.97 -3.93 -17.05
CA LEU A 16 10.23 -4.27 -16.40
C LEU A 16 11.40 -4.11 -17.37
N ALA A 17 11.19 -4.43 -18.65
CA ALA A 17 12.18 -4.19 -19.69
C ALA A 17 12.40 -2.69 -19.92
N ASP A 18 11.33 -1.91 -20.08
CA ASP A 18 11.41 -0.44 -20.21
C ASP A 18 12.06 0.22 -18.98
N LEU A 19 11.71 -0.24 -17.77
CA LEU A 19 12.33 0.23 -16.53
C LEU A 19 13.84 -0.10 -16.52
N ALA A 20 14.22 -1.32 -16.89
CA ALA A 20 15.62 -1.73 -16.92
C ALA A 20 16.44 -0.85 -17.88
N ASP A 21 15.91 -0.58 -19.07
CA ASP A 21 16.56 0.29 -20.06
C ASP A 21 16.66 1.73 -19.57
N SER A 22 15.61 2.28 -18.96
CA SER A 22 15.65 3.63 -18.36
C SER A 22 16.67 3.72 -17.22
N LEU A 23 16.76 2.70 -16.36
CA LEU A 23 17.74 2.64 -15.27
C LEU A 23 19.17 2.67 -15.79
N LEU A 24 19.49 1.83 -16.78
CA LEU A 24 20.82 1.74 -17.38
C LEU A 24 21.21 3.01 -18.13
N ASN A 25 20.25 3.67 -18.79
CA ASN A 25 20.49 4.93 -19.50
C ASN A 25 20.62 6.13 -18.56
N THR A 26 19.76 6.24 -17.55
CA THR A 26 19.78 7.33 -16.55
C THR A 26 21.05 7.27 -15.72
N HIS A 27 21.45 6.09 -15.26
CA HIS A 27 22.56 5.92 -14.33
C HIS A 27 23.83 5.40 -14.98
N ARG A 28 24.04 5.72 -16.27
CA ARG A 28 25.20 5.25 -17.05
C ARG A 28 26.54 5.58 -16.36
N GLU A 29 26.64 6.75 -15.72
CA GLU A 29 27.83 7.19 -15.00
C GLU A 29 28.12 6.41 -13.72
N ARG A 30 27.10 5.74 -13.15
CA ARG A 30 27.23 4.93 -11.93
C ARG A 30 27.49 3.46 -12.24
N LEU A 31 27.38 3.03 -13.51
CA LEU A 31 27.63 1.64 -13.89
C LEU A 31 29.07 1.24 -13.56
N PRO A 32 29.29 0.05 -12.98
CA PRO A 32 28.35 -1.06 -12.80
C PRO A 32 27.55 -1.07 -11.47
N ASP A 33 27.53 0.01 -10.69
CA ASP A 33 26.90 0.07 -9.36
C ASP A 33 25.54 0.79 -9.36
N LEU A 34 24.46 0.02 -9.17
CA LEU A 34 23.09 0.52 -8.99
C LEU A 34 22.56 0.30 -7.56
N SER A 35 23.41 -0.06 -6.60
CA SER A 35 23.01 -0.44 -5.23
C SER A 35 22.34 0.67 -4.41
N ALA A 36 22.52 1.93 -4.82
CA ALA A 36 21.88 3.09 -4.24
C ALA A 36 20.42 3.28 -4.71
N ILE A 37 20.03 2.59 -5.79
CA ILE A 37 18.69 2.70 -6.37
C ILE A 37 17.78 1.67 -5.71
N THR A 38 16.54 2.09 -5.43
CA THR A 38 15.49 1.20 -4.95
C THR A 38 14.41 1.06 -6.02
N VAL A 39 14.08 -0.18 -6.37
CA VAL A 39 12.93 -0.51 -7.20
C VAL A 39 11.86 -1.20 -6.35
N LEU A 40 10.66 -0.65 -6.36
CA LEU A 40 9.48 -1.21 -5.74
C LEU A 40 8.64 -1.93 -6.80
N LEU A 41 8.31 -3.19 -6.49
CA LEU A 41 7.43 -4.04 -7.28
C LEU A 41 6.21 -4.41 -6.43
N PRO A 42 5.04 -4.72 -7.05
CA PRO A 42 3.87 -5.15 -6.30
C PRO A 42 4.08 -6.49 -5.60
N ASP A 43 4.87 -7.39 -6.20
CA ASP A 43 5.09 -8.74 -5.73
C ASP A 43 6.56 -9.18 -5.93
N PRO A 44 7.16 -9.92 -4.98
CA PRO A 44 8.56 -10.35 -5.07
C PRO A 44 8.85 -11.29 -6.25
N SER A 45 7.84 -11.99 -6.80
CA SER A 45 8.01 -12.90 -7.94
C SER A 45 8.44 -12.19 -9.23
N ALA A 46 8.23 -10.88 -9.35
CA ALA A 46 8.67 -10.07 -10.49
C ALA A 46 10.17 -9.71 -10.43
N ALA A 47 10.82 -9.84 -9.26
CA ALA A 47 12.22 -9.45 -9.09
C ALA A 47 13.22 -10.23 -9.96
N PRO A 48 13.11 -11.56 -10.14
CA PRO A 48 13.98 -12.31 -11.05
C PRO A 48 13.84 -11.87 -12.52
N ALA A 49 12.63 -11.50 -12.96
CA ALA A 49 12.41 -11.01 -14.31
C ALA A 49 13.13 -9.67 -14.53
N LEU A 50 12.95 -8.70 -13.63
CA LEU A 50 13.65 -7.43 -13.69
C LEU A 50 15.19 -7.58 -13.68
N ARG A 51 15.72 -8.46 -12.82
CA ARG A 51 17.17 -8.74 -12.80
C ARG A 51 17.68 -9.29 -14.14
N ARG A 52 16.88 -10.11 -14.82
CA ARG A 52 17.23 -10.63 -16.15
C ARG A 52 17.29 -9.51 -17.18
N CYS A 53 16.26 -8.66 -17.24
CA CYS A 53 16.23 -7.49 -18.13
C CYS A 53 17.45 -6.58 -17.89
N LEU A 54 17.79 -6.29 -16.63
CA LEU A 54 18.97 -5.48 -16.29
C LEU A 54 20.29 -6.12 -16.74
N LEU A 55 20.45 -7.44 -16.58
CA LEU A 55 21.67 -8.13 -17.03
C LEU A 55 21.77 -8.21 -18.55
N GLU A 56 20.65 -8.41 -19.24
CA GLU A 56 20.59 -8.41 -20.70
C GLU A 56 20.92 -7.03 -21.26
N GLY A 57 20.29 -5.97 -20.73
CA GLY A 57 20.60 -4.59 -21.10
C GLY A 57 22.02 -4.16 -20.73
N ALA A 58 22.56 -4.58 -19.58
CA ALA A 58 23.93 -4.25 -19.19
C ALA A 58 24.96 -4.83 -20.19
N ARG A 59 24.71 -6.05 -20.71
CA ARG A 59 25.57 -6.69 -21.70
C ARG A 59 25.60 -5.93 -23.02
N THR A 60 24.48 -5.35 -23.46
CA THR A 60 24.45 -4.54 -24.70
C THR A 60 25.25 -3.24 -24.57
N VAL A 61 25.36 -2.71 -23.34
CA VAL A 61 26.17 -1.53 -22.99
C VAL A 61 27.64 -1.91 -22.69
N GLY A 62 28.00 -3.19 -22.77
CA GLY A 62 29.37 -3.68 -22.56
C GLY A 62 29.75 -3.93 -21.10
N VAL A 63 28.78 -3.95 -20.17
CA VAL A 63 28.98 -4.22 -18.75
C VAL A 63 28.78 -5.72 -18.48
N THR A 64 29.84 -6.41 -18.06
CA THR A 64 29.82 -7.87 -17.86
C THR A 64 29.19 -8.29 -16.52
N ALA A 65 29.28 -7.43 -15.50
CA ALA A 65 28.75 -7.67 -14.17
C ALA A 65 28.14 -6.38 -13.62
N LEU A 66 26.97 -6.49 -12.99
CA LEU A 66 26.20 -5.37 -12.46
C LEU A 66 25.92 -5.62 -10.97
N LEU A 67 26.21 -4.63 -10.12
CA LEU A 67 25.68 -4.61 -8.77
C LEU A 67 24.26 -4.04 -8.84
N GLY A 68 23.27 -4.93 -8.78
CA GLY A 68 21.88 -4.60 -9.04
C GLY A 68 21.24 -3.67 -7.99
N PRO A 69 20.11 -3.04 -8.34
CA PRO A 69 19.35 -2.21 -7.42
C PRO A 69 18.71 -3.03 -6.30
N ARG A 70 18.29 -2.34 -5.24
CA ARG A 70 17.48 -2.94 -4.16
C ARG A 70 16.06 -3.14 -4.66
N ILE A 71 15.67 -4.39 -4.92
CA ILE A 71 14.31 -4.73 -5.35
C ILE A 71 13.50 -5.18 -4.14
N ARG A 72 12.40 -4.49 -3.85
CA ARG A 72 11.54 -4.71 -2.68
C ARG A 72 10.06 -4.61 -3.04
N THR A 73 9.18 -5.06 -2.15
CA THR A 73 7.77 -4.65 -2.17
C THR A 73 7.62 -3.28 -1.53
N LEU A 74 6.55 -2.54 -1.86
CA LEU A 74 6.25 -1.26 -1.21
C LEU A 74 6.10 -1.43 0.30
N ARG A 75 5.40 -2.50 0.73
CA ARG A 75 5.21 -2.80 2.16
C ARG A 75 6.52 -3.03 2.88
N ASP A 76 7.37 -3.93 2.38
CA ASP A 76 8.64 -4.25 3.05
C ASP A 76 9.53 -3.02 3.15
N TRP A 77 9.60 -2.23 2.07
CA TRP A 77 10.37 -1.01 2.04
C TRP A 77 9.83 0.05 3.00
N ALA A 78 8.52 0.24 3.08
CA ALA A 78 7.92 1.21 3.97
C ALA A 78 8.22 0.85 5.43
N MET A 79 8.08 -0.44 5.78
CA MET A 79 8.31 -0.93 7.15
C MET A 79 9.75 -0.73 7.64
N GLU A 80 10.74 -0.56 6.75
CA GLU A 80 12.11 -0.16 7.13
C GLU A 80 12.15 1.23 7.81
N HIS A 81 11.11 2.07 7.63
CA HIS A 81 10.98 3.41 8.21
C HIS A 81 10.12 3.45 9.48
N LEU A 82 9.69 2.28 10.00
CA LEU A 82 8.91 2.24 11.23
C LEU A 82 9.78 2.66 12.43
N PRO A 83 9.34 3.63 13.26
CA PRO A 83 10.13 4.07 14.41
C PRO A 83 10.43 2.94 15.40
N ALA A 84 11.67 2.90 15.89
CA ALA A 84 12.07 2.02 16.96
C ALA A 84 11.25 2.32 18.23
N GLY A 85 10.41 1.37 18.64
CA GLY A 85 9.51 1.51 19.80
C GLY A 85 8.05 1.19 19.48
N ILE A 86 7.65 1.25 18.20
CA ILE A 86 6.32 0.77 17.80
C ILE A 86 6.30 -0.76 17.85
N ARG A 87 5.37 -1.30 18.63
CA ARG A 87 5.13 -2.74 18.71
C ARG A 87 3.95 -3.10 17.85
N VAL A 88 4.22 -3.68 16.69
CA VAL A 88 3.19 -4.19 15.80
C VAL A 88 2.59 -5.46 16.42
N CYS A 89 1.26 -5.51 16.48
CA CYS A 89 0.55 -6.69 16.93
C CYS A 89 0.73 -7.79 15.89
N ASP A 90 1.12 -8.98 16.34
CA ASP A 90 1.14 -10.17 15.51
C ASP A 90 -0.28 -10.49 14.99
N PRO A 91 -0.47 -10.91 13.72
CA PRO A 91 -1.79 -11.17 13.15
C PRO A 91 -2.59 -12.25 13.89
N GLN A 92 -1.94 -13.29 14.41
CA GLN A 92 -2.63 -14.33 15.18
C GLN A 92 -3.10 -13.78 16.52
N ARG A 93 -2.25 -12.96 17.17
CA ARG A 93 -2.64 -12.25 18.39
C ARG A 93 -3.77 -11.26 18.15
N GLN A 94 -3.73 -10.52 17.05
CA GLN A 94 -4.76 -9.57 16.64
C GLN A 94 -6.12 -10.28 16.48
N ARG A 95 -6.12 -11.44 15.82
CA ARG A 95 -7.29 -12.32 15.69
C ARG A 95 -7.80 -12.82 17.04
N LEU A 96 -6.92 -13.27 17.94
CA LEU A 96 -7.32 -13.72 19.28
C LEU A 96 -7.99 -12.61 20.10
N ILE A 97 -7.45 -11.38 20.03
CA ILE A 97 -8.01 -10.22 20.71
C ILE A 97 -9.43 -9.94 20.19
N LEU A 98 -9.61 -9.92 18.87
CA LEU A 98 -10.92 -9.66 18.27
C LEU A 98 -11.93 -10.76 18.60
N VAL A 99 -11.51 -12.03 18.59
CA VAL A 99 -12.37 -13.15 18.99
C VAL A 99 -12.78 -13.07 20.46
N ALA A 100 -11.87 -12.62 21.34
CA ALA A 100 -12.21 -12.39 22.74
C ALA A 100 -13.27 -11.29 22.88
N ALA A 101 -13.11 -10.16 22.18
CA ALA A 101 -14.09 -9.07 22.15
C ALA A 101 -15.45 -9.53 21.59
N LEU A 102 -15.46 -10.31 20.49
CA LEU A 102 -16.69 -10.86 19.92
C LEU A 102 -17.44 -11.80 20.87
N ARG A 103 -16.73 -12.50 21.76
CA ARG A 103 -17.35 -13.37 22.78
C ARG A 103 -17.99 -12.58 23.92
N GLU A 104 -17.48 -11.38 24.20
CA GLU A 104 -18.09 -10.45 25.16
C GLU A 104 -19.38 -9.81 24.61
N HIS A 105 -19.60 -9.91 23.30
CA HIS A 105 -20.76 -9.40 22.57
C HIS A 105 -21.52 -10.51 21.81
N PRO A 106 -22.15 -11.48 22.51
CA PRO A 106 -22.83 -12.62 21.89
C PRO A 106 -23.97 -12.21 20.94
N GLU A 107 -24.56 -11.04 21.16
CA GLU A 107 -25.56 -10.41 20.29
C GLU A 107 -25.05 -10.07 18.90
N LEU A 108 -23.73 -10.06 18.65
CA LEU A 108 -23.11 -9.81 17.35
C LEU A 108 -22.85 -11.11 16.60
N VAL A 109 -22.56 -12.17 17.35
CA VAL A 109 -22.23 -13.46 16.78
C VAL A 109 -23.48 -14.09 16.16
N ARG A 110 -24.70 -13.87 16.71
CA ARG A 110 -26.06 -14.24 16.21
C ARG A 110 -26.30 -15.60 15.53
N SER A 111 -25.28 -16.48 15.43
CA SER A 111 -25.19 -17.84 14.83
C SER A 111 -23.90 -18.06 14.02
N ALA A 112 -23.15 -17.01 13.68
CA ALA A 112 -21.87 -17.08 12.98
C ALA A 112 -20.77 -17.68 13.85
N ASN A 113 -19.74 -18.24 13.21
CA ASN A 113 -18.53 -18.65 13.91
C ASN A 113 -17.72 -17.40 14.29
N PRO A 114 -17.43 -17.12 15.58
CA PRO A 114 -16.65 -15.95 16.00
C PRO A 114 -15.30 -15.84 15.31
N TRP A 115 -14.70 -16.97 14.95
CA TRP A 115 -13.42 -17.01 14.26
C TRP A 115 -13.50 -16.59 12.80
N ALA A 116 -14.58 -16.94 12.11
CA ALA A 116 -14.79 -16.54 10.72
C ALA A 116 -15.17 -15.05 10.67
N LEU A 117 -16.07 -14.62 11.57
CA LEU A 117 -16.45 -13.22 11.69
C LEU A 117 -15.24 -12.33 12.03
N ALA A 118 -14.33 -12.80 12.89
CA ALA A 118 -13.10 -12.07 13.17
C ALA A 118 -12.21 -11.92 11.91
N ASP A 119 -12.10 -12.94 11.06
CA ASP A 119 -11.31 -12.84 9.83
C ASP A 119 -11.91 -11.80 8.87
N ASP A 120 -13.22 -11.86 8.65
CA ASP A 120 -13.93 -10.92 7.77
C ASP A 120 -13.83 -9.48 8.29
N LEU A 121 -13.99 -9.29 9.61
CA LEU A 121 -13.84 -7.97 10.24
C LEU A 121 -12.41 -7.44 10.17
N LEU A 122 -11.40 -8.29 10.30
CA LEU A 122 -10.01 -7.85 10.17
C LEU A 122 -9.69 -7.39 8.75
N VAL A 123 -10.21 -8.10 7.73
CA VAL A 123 -10.08 -7.66 6.33
C VAL A 123 -10.73 -6.29 6.15
N LEU A 124 -11.95 -6.11 6.68
CA LEU A 124 -12.65 -4.83 6.60
C LEU A 124 -11.88 -3.70 7.33
N PHE A 125 -11.42 -3.94 8.55
CA PHE A 125 -10.65 -2.95 9.32
C PHE A 125 -9.35 -2.58 8.61
N ASP A 126 -8.67 -3.56 8.00
CA ASP A 126 -7.47 -3.34 7.22
C ASP A 126 -7.76 -2.44 6.01
N GLU A 127 -8.83 -2.72 5.27
CA GLU A 127 -9.25 -1.91 4.11
C GLU A 127 -9.62 -0.49 4.50
N LEU A 128 -10.41 -0.32 5.56
CA LEU A 128 -10.84 1.00 6.02
C LEU A 128 -9.64 1.81 6.54
N THR A 129 -8.70 1.16 7.24
CA THR A 129 -7.42 1.78 7.66
C THR A 129 -6.62 2.24 6.45
N LEU A 130 -6.36 1.35 5.49
CA LEU A 130 -5.56 1.66 4.28
C LEU A 130 -6.18 2.75 3.38
N ASN A 131 -7.50 2.88 3.40
CA ASN A 131 -8.21 3.94 2.67
C ASN A 131 -8.35 5.25 3.46
N ARG A 132 -7.76 5.34 4.66
CA ARG A 132 -7.84 6.51 5.56
C ARG A 132 -9.28 6.93 5.81
N VAL A 133 -10.16 5.97 6.02
CA VAL A 133 -11.51 6.28 6.49
C VAL A 133 -11.36 6.80 7.91
N GLU A 134 -11.45 8.12 8.07
CA GLU A 134 -11.51 8.76 9.38
C GLU A 134 -12.75 8.23 10.08
N LEU A 135 -12.59 7.56 11.23
CA LEU A 135 -13.74 7.22 12.06
C LEU A 135 -14.29 8.53 12.62
N PRO A 136 -15.52 8.93 12.26
CA PRO A 136 -16.17 10.06 12.92
C PRO A 136 -16.32 9.75 14.42
N PRO A 137 -16.42 10.77 15.29
CA PRO A 137 -16.68 10.53 16.71
C PRO A 137 -18.08 9.93 16.95
N ASP A 138 -18.99 10.03 15.98
CA ASP A 138 -20.37 9.57 16.07
C ASP A 138 -20.59 8.34 15.16
N PRO A 139 -21.12 7.22 15.69
CA PRO A 139 -21.54 6.08 14.87
C PRO A 139 -22.54 6.46 13.76
N ASP A 140 -23.44 7.43 13.98
CA ASP A 140 -24.41 7.85 12.96
C ASP A 140 -23.72 8.54 11.76
N ASP A 141 -22.61 9.24 11.99
CA ASP A 141 -21.78 9.81 10.92
C ASP A 141 -21.08 8.72 10.11
N PHE A 142 -20.60 7.67 10.78
CA PHE A 142 -19.97 6.52 10.12
C PHE A 142 -20.96 5.77 9.22
N VAL A 143 -22.19 5.53 9.71
CA VAL A 143 -23.26 4.91 8.94
C VAL A 143 -23.57 5.73 7.68
N ARG A 144 -23.71 7.05 7.82
CA ARG A 144 -23.94 7.95 6.67
C ARG A 144 -22.81 7.94 5.66
N GLN A 145 -21.55 7.89 6.12
CA GLN A 145 -20.38 7.82 5.25
C GLN A 145 -20.34 6.49 4.48
N LEU A 146 -20.70 5.38 5.14
CA LEU A 146 -20.76 4.07 4.52
C LEU A 146 -21.91 3.98 3.49
N GLU A 147 -23.10 4.47 3.83
CA GLU A 147 -24.26 4.52 2.92
C GLU A 147 -23.97 5.36 1.66
N ALA A 148 -23.29 6.50 1.83
CA ALA A 148 -22.87 7.36 0.73
C ALA A 148 -21.83 6.68 -0.17
N ALA A 149 -20.85 5.96 0.43
CA ALA A 149 -19.82 5.25 -0.32
C ALA A 149 -20.37 4.05 -1.13
N TYR A 150 -21.42 3.39 -0.63
CA TYR A 150 -22.08 2.28 -1.31
C TYR A 150 -23.23 2.70 -2.25
N GLY A 151 -23.55 4.00 -2.36
CA GLY A 151 -24.55 4.52 -3.30
C GLY A 151 -25.98 4.01 -3.03
N VAL A 152 -26.32 3.78 -1.76
CA VAL A 152 -27.58 3.13 -1.37
C VAL A 152 -28.71 4.17 -1.30
N GLU A 153 -29.30 4.51 -2.45
CA GLU A 153 -30.46 5.41 -2.53
C GLU A 153 -31.82 4.73 -2.27
N GLN A 154 -31.89 3.43 -1.95
CA GLN A 154 -33.18 2.73 -1.84
C GLN A 154 -33.40 1.96 -0.54
N ALA A 155 -34.53 2.30 0.09
CA ALA A 155 -35.21 1.72 1.24
C ALA A 155 -34.91 0.23 1.53
N GLY A 156 -33.99 -0.01 2.47
CA GLY A 156 -33.74 -1.30 3.12
C GLY A 156 -32.82 -1.21 4.36
N ILE A 157 -32.59 0.01 4.85
CA ILE A 157 -31.36 0.45 5.54
C ILE A 157 -31.31 0.11 7.04
N SER A 158 -32.41 -0.32 7.67
CA SER A 158 -32.42 -0.60 9.11
C SER A 158 -31.42 -1.70 9.54
N ALA A 159 -31.16 -2.70 8.70
CA ALA A 159 -30.21 -3.76 9.02
C ALA A 159 -28.76 -3.30 8.80
N LEU A 160 -28.51 -2.56 7.72
CA LEU A 160 -27.19 -2.02 7.38
C LEU A 160 -26.71 -1.00 8.41
N GLY A 161 -27.57 -0.10 8.87
CA GLY A 161 -27.21 0.90 9.90
C GLY A 161 -26.88 0.26 11.26
N GLN A 162 -27.62 -0.78 11.65
CA GLN A 162 -27.30 -1.55 12.85
C GLN A 162 -25.97 -2.27 12.70
N GLU A 163 -25.73 -2.96 11.59
CA GLU A 163 -24.47 -3.65 11.32
C GLU A 163 -23.28 -2.68 11.25
N ALA A 164 -23.43 -1.52 10.60
CA ALA A 164 -22.38 -0.50 10.50
C ALA A 164 -22.07 0.15 11.86
N THR A 165 -23.07 0.44 12.69
CA THR A 165 -22.87 0.91 14.08
C THR A 165 -22.11 -0.12 14.92
N LEU A 166 -22.39 -1.41 14.71
CA LEU A 166 -21.73 -2.49 15.42
C LEU A 166 -20.28 -2.66 14.95
N VAL A 167 -20.02 -2.59 13.65
CA VAL A 167 -18.66 -2.56 13.07
C VAL A 167 -17.87 -1.38 13.62
N PHE A 168 -18.46 -0.18 13.67
CA PHE A 168 -17.85 1.02 14.26
C PHE A 168 -17.47 0.80 15.73
N THR A 169 -18.43 0.31 16.52
CA THR A 169 -18.23 0.09 17.96
C THR A 169 -17.13 -0.95 18.21
N LEU A 170 -17.16 -2.06 17.46
CA LEU A 170 -16.14 -3.10 17.55
C LEU A 170 -14.76 -2.60 17.13
N TRP A 171 -14.67 -1.85 16.04
CA TRP A 171 -13.40 -1.27 15.61
C TRP A 171 -12.84 -0.34 16.69
N HIS A 172 -13.65 0.59 17.18
CA HIS A 172 -13.22 1.52 18.23
C HIS A 172 -12.78 0.79 19.51
N ALA A 173 -13.56 -0.20 19.97
CA ALA A 173 -13.22 -1.02 21.13
C ALA A 173 -11.92 -1.80 20.92
N TRP A 174 -11.76 -2.42 19.74
CA TRP A 174 -10.57 -3.17 19.37
C TRP A 174 -9.31 -2.29 19.31
N HIS A 175 -9.40 -1.11 18.71
CA HIS A 175 -8.26 -0.17 18.65
C HIS A 175 -7.89 0.34 20.06
N ASN A 176 -8.88 0.67 20.89
CA ASN A 176 -8.63 1.05 22.29
C ASN A 176 -7.97 -0.07 23.10
N GLN A 177 -8.38 -1.32 22.88
CA GLN A 177 -7.78 -2.47 23.54
C GLN A 177 -6.32 -2.66 23.10
N LEU A 178 -6.01 -2.52 21.81
CA LEU A 178 -4.64 -2.56 21.29
C LEU A 178 -3.78 -1.44 21.90
N GLN A 179 -4.29 -0.21 21.93
CA GLN A 179 -3.60 0.93 22.54
C GLN A 179 -3.34 0.72 24.04
N GLY A 180 -4.31 0.16 24.77
CA GLY A 180 -4.15 -0.21 26.19
C GLY A 180 -3.05 -1.25 26.43
N MET A 181 -2.76 -2.10 25.44
CA MET A 181 -1.63 -3.04 25.46
C MET A 181 -0.31 -2.46 24.94
N GLY A 182 -0.31 -1.19 24.49
CA GLY A 182 0.81 -0.56 23.80
C GLY A 182 1.19 -1.35 22.53
N LEU A 183 0.17 -1.75 21.77
CA LEU A 183 0.28 -2.44 20.49
C LEU A 183 -0.36 -1.58 19.40
N THR A 184 0.16 -1.69 18.19
CA THR A 184 -0.39 -1.06 16.98
C THR A 184 -0.78 -2.15 16.00
N ASP A 185 -1.92 -2.03 15.32
CA ASP A 185 -2.27 -2.96 14.26
C ASP A 185 -1.32 -2.83 13.05
N GLY A 186 -1.27 -3.89 12.23
CA GLY A 186 -0.32 -3.97 11.11
C GLY A 186 -0.50 -2.87 10.06
N GLN A 187 -1.75 -2.45 9.79
CA GLN A 187 -2.01 -1.44 8.76
C GLN A 187 -1.73 -0.03 9.27
N ALA A 188 -2.09 0.29 10.51
CA ALA A 188 -1.74 1.58 11.11
C ALA A 188 -0.21 1.73 11.24
N ALA A 189 0.50 0.66 11.59
CA ALA A 189 1.97 0.66 11.60
C ALA A 189 2.53 0.90 10.18
N TYR A 190 1.95 0.27 9.16
CA TYR A 190 2.34 0.49 7.77
C TYR A 190 2.10 1.93 7.30
N LEU A 191 0.94 2.52 7.61
CA LEU A 191 0.64 3.91 7.30
C LEU A 191 1.59 4.89 8.00
N LEU A 192 1.90 4.62 9.27
CA LEU A 192 2.90 5.38 10.00
C LEU A 192 4.27 5.28 9.31
N ALA A 193 4.69 4.08 8.94
CA ALA A 193 5.97 3.87 8.26
C ALA A 193 6.02 4.56 6.88
N LEU A 194 4.94 4.51 6.10
CA LEU A 194 4.79 5.28 4.86
C LEU A 194 4.93 6.78 5.10
N SER A 195 4.25 7.32 6.11
CA SER A 195 4.35 8.75 6.45
C SER A 195 5.78 9.14 6.84
N ARG A 196 6.46 8.29 7.63
CA ARG A 196 7.85 8.51 8.06
C ARG A 196 8.85 8.38 6.93
N SER A 197 8.55 7.59 5.91
CA SER A 197 9.42 7.48 4.74
C SER A 197 9.56 8.80 3.96
N LEU A 198 8.59 9.72 4.09
CA LEU A 198 8.62 11.05 3.48
C LEU A 198 9.55 12.02 4.22
N ASP A 199 9.79 11.79 5.52
CA ASP A 199 10.71 12.60 6.33
C ASP A 199 12.18 12.29 6.01
N THR A 200 12.46 11.13 5.40
CA THR A 200 13.82 10.70 5.08
C THR A 200 14.31 11.37 3.79
N PRO A 201 15.35 12.23 3.85
CA PRO A 201 15.90 12.87 2.67
C PRO A 201 16.47 11.83 1.72
N ARG A 202 16.16 11.97 0.43
CA ARG A 202 16.60 11.04 -0.62
C ARG A 202 17.21 11.79 -1.80
N GLU A 203 18.13 11.13 -2.50
CA GLU A 203 18.59 11.59 -3.81
C GLU A 203 17.41 11.62 -4.79
N ALA A 204 17.35 12.66 -5.63
CA ALA A 204 16.37 12.74 -6.70
C ALA A 204 16.48 11.51 -7.62
N ALA A 205 15.32 10.99 -8.07
CA ALA A 205 15.24 9.81 -8.93
C ALA A 205 15.98 8.56 -8.40
N SER A 206 15.83 8.25 -7.11
CA SER A 206 16.40 7.05 -6.48
C SER A 206 15.35 5.96 -6.19
N LEU A 207 14.06 6.29 -6.30
CA LEU A 207 12.95 5.37 -6.10
C LEU A 207 12.18 5.15 -7.40
N TYR A 208 12.04 3.90 -7.80
CA TYR A 208 11.36 3.50 -9.04
C TYR A 208 10.24 2.53 -8.70
N LEU A 209 9.05 2.72 -9.26
CA LEU A 209 7.90 1.85 -9.06
C LEU A 209 7.45 1.27 -10.40
N ALA A 210 7.23 -0.04 -10.47
CA ALA A 210 6.74 -0.68 -11.70
C ALA A 210 5.77 -1.83 -11.41
N GLY A 211 4.77 -1.98 -12.29
CA GLY A 211 3.85 -3.12 -12.29
C GLY A 211 2.65 -3.01 -11.35
N PHE A 212 2.45 -1.85 -10.71
CA PHE A 212 1.27 -1.62 -9.86
C PHE A 212 0.01 -1.44 -10.73
N THR A 213 -1.06 -2.15 -10.37
CA THR A 213 -2.36 -2.10 -11.07
C THR A 213 -3.47 -1.41 -10.27
N GLY A 214 -3.25 -1.18 -8.99
CA GLY A 214 -4.13 -0.40 -8.12
C GLY A 214 -3.41 -0.13 -6.81
N LEU A 215 -3.25 1.15 -6.48
CA LEU A 215 -2.69 1.58 -5.20
C LEU A 215 -3.85 1.89 -4.25
N LYS A 216 -3.65 1.64 -2.95
CA LYS A 216 -4.62 2.10 -1.95
C LYS A 216 -4.51 3.61 -1.82
N ARG A 217 -5.58 4.30 -1.39
CA ARG A 217 -5.62 5.77 -1.28
C ARG A 217 -4.40 6.34 -0.53
N ALA A 218 -4.02 5.73 0.60
CA ALA A 218 -2.85 6.17 1.35
C ALA A 218 -1.53 6.05 0.59
N GLU A 219 -1.40 5.02 -0.25
CA GLU A 219 -0.22 4.79 -1.09
C GLU A 219 -0.22 5.76 -2.28
N THR A 220 -1.37 6.01 -2.90
CA THR A 220 -1.51 7.01 -3.97
C THR A 220 -1.15 8.41 -3.47
N ASP A 221 -1.62 8.80 -2.29
CA ASP A 221 -1.30 10.10 -1.68
C ASP A 221 0.20 10.22 -1.36
N TRP A 222 0.79 9.16 -0.80
CA TRP A 222 2.23 9.08 -0.54
C TRP A 222 3.05 9.18 -1.84
N LEU A 223 2.65 8.44 -2.87
CA LEU A 223 3.33 8.44 -4.15
C LEU A 223 3.24 9.80 -4.83
N ARG A 224 2.06 10.44 -4.81
CA ARG A 224 1.86 11.78 -5.38
C ARG A 224 2.85 12.78 -4.80
N GLN A 225 3.03 12.79 -3.47
CA GLN A 225 4.00 13.66 -2.81
C GLN A 225 5.46 13.39 -3.24
N LEU A 226 5.83 12.13 -3.48
CA LEU A 226 7.16 11.78 -3.97
C LEU A 226 7.37 12.12 -5.45
N LEU A 227 6.33 12.02 -6.27
CA LEU A 227 6.38 12.42 -7.67
C LEU A 227 6.50 13.95 -7.79
N ASP A 228 5.75 14.71 -6.99
CA ASP A 228 5.79 16.18 -6.96
C ASP A 228 7.17 16.72 -6.55
N THR A 229 7.88 15.98 -5.68
CA THR A 229 9.24 16.33 -5.25
C THR A 229 10.33 15.74 -6.15
N GLY A 230 9.98 15.00 -7.21
CA GLY A 230 10.93 14.38 -8.15
C GLY A 230 11.77 13.25 -7.55
N GLN A 231 11.37 12.71 -6.40
CA GLN A 231 12.09 11.66 -5.67
C GLN A 231 11.71 10.26 -6.16
N ALA A 232 10.53 10.12 -6.78
CA ALA A 232 10.05 8.86 -7.35
C ALA A 232 9.83 8.97 -8.87
N ARG A 233 9.87 7.82 -9.53
CA ARG A 233 9.43 7.64 -10.92
C ARG A 233 8.56 6.38 -11.03
N LEU A 234 7.56 6.42 -11.90
CA LEU A 234 6.50 5.41 -11.97
C LEU A 234 6.34 4.83 -13.38
N TRP A 235 6.31 3.50 -13.50
CA TRP A 235 5.99 2.75 -14.72
C TRP A 235 4.66 2.03 -14.55
N LEU A 236 3.66 2.45 -15.32
CA LEU A 236 2.33 1.85 -15.33
C LEU A 236 2.02 1.21 -16.67
N HIS A 237 1.26 0.12 -16.64
CA HIS A 237 0.57 -0.33 -17.83
C HIS A 237 -0.65 0.55 -18.09
N GLY A 238 -0.83 0.99 -19.33
CA GLY A 238 -2.02 1.74 -19.71
C GLY A 238 -2.07 2.09 -21.20
N GLN A 239 -3.21 2.65 -21.61
CA GLN A 239 -3.32 3.35 -22.88
C GLN A 239 -2.97 4.82 -22.64
N ALA A 240 -2.06 5.38 -23.42
CA ALA A 240 -1.56 6.76 -23.28
C ALA A 240 -2.64 7.86 -23.29
N GLY A 241 -3.90 7.54 -23.65
CA GLY A 241 -5.04 8.47 -23.65
C GLY A 241 -5.89 8.49 -22.36
N ALA A 242 -5.67 7.60 -21.39
CA ALA A 242 -6.58 7.44 -20.24
C ALA A 242 -6.21 8.25 -18.98
N LEU A 243 -4.98 8.79 -18.90
CA LEU A 243 -4.45 9.45 -17.68
C LEU A 243 -4.44 10.99 -17.75
N ALA A 244 -5.20 11.60 -18.65
CA ALA A 244 -5.39 13.06 -18.67
C ALA A 244 -6.37 13.58 -17.59
N GLY A 245 -6.88 12.69 -16.74
CA GLY A 245 -7.71 13.03 -15.57
C GLY A 245 -6.93 12.97 -14.25
N PRO A 246 -7.42 13.62 -13.18
CA PRO A 246 -6.76 13.70 -11.87
C PRO A 246 -6.63 12.35 -11.12
N ASP A 247 -7.14 11.26 -11.70
CA ASP A 247 -7.16 9.94 -11.09
C ASP A 247 -5.90 9.16 -11.49
N LEU A 248 -4.85 9.31 -10.67
CA LEU A 248 -3.85 8.26 -10.50
C LEU A 248 -4.57 7.01 -9.94
N PRO A 249 -4.29 5.79 -10.44
CA PRO A 249 -4.82 4.56 -9.88
C PRO A 249 -4.25 4.25 -8.48
#